data_AF-A0A5C1NG54-F1
#
_entry.id   AF-A0A5C1NG54-F1
#
_cell.length_a   1.000
_cell.length_b   1.000
_cell.length_c   1.000
_cell.angle_alpha   90.00
_cell.angle_beta   90.00
_cell.angle_gamma   90.00
#
_symmetry.space_group_name_H-M   'P 1'
#
loop_
_entity.id
_entity.type
_entity.pdbx_description
1 polymer ?
#
loop_
_entity_poly.entity_id
_entity_poly.type
_entity_poly.pdbx_seq_one_letter_code
_entity_poly.pdbx_strand_id
1 'polypeptide(L)'
;MNIYYREERLCGSSSGNGSEGSWLDRLSMSRRSRAVRDLFPMAEINTVLYNRHNSIGCSVKAPLGNIMWRNEDLWYSLPCGAGAYIPRNISFTDGRRSFYLVVIGETCEARFWPHSALRERDEAEWFSHRPPTFSDIQAIKVSFDALVAHVCKEDELVGRCRL
;
A
#
# COMPACT_ATOMS: atom_id res chain seq x y z
N MET A 1 -4.94 -5.45 5.12
CA MET A 1 -5.68 -4.34 5.77
C MET A 1 -6.21 -3.44 4.66
N ASN A 2 -7.43 -2.89 4.76
CA ASN A 2 -7.91 -1.91 3.76
C ASN A 2 -7.22 -0.56 3.99
N ILE A 3 -7.21 0.30 2.98
CA ILE A 3 -6.97 1.74 3.07
C ILE A 3 -8.12 2.43 2.34
N TYR A 4 -8.57 3.59 2.80
CA TYR A 4 -9.80 4.23 2.32
C TYR A 4 -9.48 5.57 1.70
N TYR A 5 -10.04 5.81 0.52
CA TYR A 5 -9.93 7.06 -0.23
C TYR A 5 -11.33 7.66 -0.41
N ARG A 6 -11.41 8.99 -0.51
CA ARG A 6 -12.69 9.67 -0.78
C ARG A 6 -13.12 9.56 -2.24
N GLU A 7 -12.15 9.38 -3.14
CA GLU A 7 -12.33 9.37 -4.58
C GLU A 7 -11.48 8.25 -5.19
N GLU A 8 -11.81 7.85 -6.41
CA GLU A 8 -10.98 6.96 -7.25
C GLU A 8 -9.78 7.73 -7.83
N ARG A 9 -8.97 8.35 -6.96
CA ARG A 9 -7.81 9.14 -7.35
C ARG A 9 -6.70 9.10 -6.30
N LEU A 10 -5.46 9.00 -6.74
CA LEU A 10 -4.29 9.11 -5.87
C LEU A 10 -4.22 10.48 -5.18
N CYS A 11 -3.75 10.52 -3.94
CA CYS A 11 -3.73 11.75 -3.14
C CYS A 11 -2.47 12.59 -3.37
N GLY A 12 -1.41 12.02 -3.96
CA GLY A 12 -0.15 12.73 -4.19
C GLY A 12 0.46 13.22 -2.87
N SER A 13 0.80 14.51 -2.79
CA SER A 13 1.35 15.12 -1.57
C SER A 13 0.35 15.30 -0.43
N SER A 14 -0.96 15.26 -0.72
CA SER A 14 -1.99 15.56 0.27
C SER A 14 -2.29 14.35 1.13
N SER A 15 -2.86 14.57 2.31
CA SER A 15 -3.49 13.50 3.11
C SER A 15 -4.73 12.95 2.38
N GLY A 16 -5.28 11.83 2.84
CA GLY A 16 -6.54 11.30 2.30
C GLY A 16 -7.75 12.22 2.54
N ASN A 17 -7.66 13.10 3.54
CA ASN A 17 -8.64 14.17 3.77
C ASN A 17 -8.44 15.38 2.84
N GLY A 18 -7.47 15.34 1.92
CA GLY A 18 -7.15 16.47 1.05
C GLY A 18 -6.34 17.58 1.73
N SER A 19 -5.96 17.43 3.00
CA SER A 19 -5.12 18.40 3.70
C SER A 19 -3.72 18.41 3.10
N GLU A 20 -3.22 19.60 2.77
CA GLU A 20 -1.90 19.75 2.16
C GLU A 20 -0.80 19.55 3.21
N GLY A 21 0.28 18.90 2.80
CA GLY A 21 1.48 18.79 3.62
C GLY A 21 2.16 20.15 3.82
N SER A 22 3.16 20.17 4.70
CA SER A 22 3.98 21.36 4.90
C SER A 22 4.66 21.80 3.59
N TRP A 23 5.13 23.05 3.51
CA TRP A 23 5.85 23.54 2.34
C TRP A 23 7.07 22.65 1.98
N LEU A 24 7.76 22.09 2.99
CA LEU A 24 8.86 21.14 2.82
C LEU A 24 8.38 19.81 2.21
N ASP A 25 7.20 19.33 2.61
CA ASP A 25 6.60 18.13 2.05
C ASP A 25 6.29 18.29 0.56
N ARG A 26 5.86 19.49 0.16
CA ARG A 26 5.55 19.83 -1.23
C ARG A 26 6.81 19.85 -2.10
N LEU A 27 7.89 20.45 -1.62
CA LEU A 27 9.17 20.48 -2.35
C LEU A 27 9.77 19.09 -2.58
N SER A 28 9.60 18.19 -1.60
CA SER A 28 10.07 16.81 -1.71
C SER A 28 9.12 15.87 -2.47
N MET A 29 7.94 16.35 -2.86
CA MET A 29 6.89 15.51 -3.48
C MET A 29 7.37 14.89 -4.79
N SER A 30 7.85 15.70 -5.74
CA SER A 30 8.27 15.22 -7.05
C SER A 30 9.34 14.12 -6.94
N ARG A 31 10.26 14.28 -5.99
CA ARG A 31 11.30 13.31 -5.68
C ARG A 31 10.72 12.03 -5.07
N ARG A 32 9.76 12.13 -4.13
CA ARG A 32 9.11 10.96 -3.53
C ARG A 32 8.25 10.20 -4.54
N SER A 33 7.42 10.89 -5.32
CA SER A 33 6.59 10.26 -6.35
C SER A 33 7.44 9.59 -7.43
N ARG A 34 8.56 10.22 -7.83
CA ARG A 34 9.53 9.58 -8.72
C ARG A 34 10.18 8.37 -8.08
N ALA A 35 10.64 8.49 -6.83
CA ALA A 35 11.24 7.37 -6.10
C ALA A 35 10.26 6.19 -5.97
N VAL A 36 8.98 6.42 -5.68
CA VAL A 36 7.98 5.35 -5.63
C VAL A 36 7.84 4.68 -7.00
N ARG A 37 7.75 5.46 -8.08
CA ARG A 37 7.66 4.90 -9.44
C ARG A 37 8.88 4.06 -9.81
N ASP A 38 10.07 4.54 -9.47
CA ASP A 38 11.34 3.89 -9.83
C ASP A 38 11.60 2.66 -8.95
N LEU A 39 11.24 2.72 -7.66
CA LEU A 39 11.48 1.64 -6.70
C LEU A 39 10.38 0.57 -6.71
N PHE A 40 9.19 0.87 -7.22
CA PHE A 40 8.08 -0.09 -7.25
C PHE A 40 7.50 -0.18 -8.66
N PRO A 41 8.16 -0.92 -9.56
CA PRO A 41 7.66 -1.12 -10.91
C PRO A 41 6.29 -1.80 -10.91
N MET A 42 5.34 -1.30 -11.71
CA MET A 42 4.00 -1.88 -11.80
C MET A 42 3.99 -3.35 -12.20
N ALA A 43 4.98 -3.81 -12.97
CA ALA A 43 5.13 -5.23 -13.32
C ALA A 43 5.28 -6.10 -12.07
N GLU A 44 6.17 -5.73 -11.14
CA GLU A 44 6.39 -6.46 -9.89
C GLU A 44 5.18 -6.36 -8.95
N ILE A 45 4.55 -5.17 -8.88
CA ILE A 45 3.32 -4.97 -8.12
C ILE A 45 2.23 -5.92 -8.60
N ASN A 46 2.06 -6.03 -9.92
CA ASN A 46 1.07 -6.91 -10.53
C ASN A 46 1.39 -8.39 -10.30
N THR A 47 2.67 -8.78 -10.31
CA THR A 47 3.09 -10.15 -9.94
C THR A 47 2.62 -10.50 -8.53
N VAL A 48 2.73 -9.57 -7.57
CA VAL A 48 2.24 -9.79 -6.20
C VAL A 48 0.71 -9.80 -6.15
N LEU A 49 0.05 -8.78 -6.70
CA LEU A 49 -1.40 -8.63 -6.61
C LEU A 49 -2.15 -9.78 -7.28
N TYR A 50 -1.62 -10.29 -8.39
CA TYR A 50 -2.25 -11.36 -9.18
C TYR A 50 -1.47 -12.67 -9.09
N ASN A 51 -0.80 -12.91 -7.97
CA ASN A 51 -0.08 -14.16 -7.74
C ASN A 51 -1.04 -15.37 -7.86
N ARG A 52 -0.49 -16.50 -8.32
CA ARG A 52 -1.29 -17.69 -8.66
C ARG A 52 -1.71 -18.51 -7.44
N HIS A 53 -1.08 -18.29 -6.29
CA HIS A 53 -1.29 -19.09 -5.08
C HIS A 53 -2.52 -18.64 -4.28
N ASN A 54 -3.25 -17.62 -4.75
CA ASN A 54 -4.42 -17.03 -4.08
C ASN A 54 -4.15 -16.64 -2.62
N SER A 55 -2.89 -16.40 -2.25
CA SER A 55 -2.56 -15.87 -0.94
C SER A 55 -3.06 -14.43 -0.86
N ILE A 56 -3.63 -14.07 0.29
CA ILE A 56 -4.09 -12.69 0.60
C ILE A 56 -3.11 -11.96 1.52
N GLY A 57 -2.06 -12.66 1.97
CA GLY A 57 -1.03 -12.17 2.86
C GLY A 57 0.00 -13.23 3.21
N CYS A 58 1.14 -12.79 3.72
CA CYS A 58 2.21 -13.65 4.21
C CYS A 58 3.10 -12.88 5.20
N SER A 59 4.04 -13.60 5.81
CA SER A 59 5.12 -13.01 6.60
C SER A 59 6.46 -13.28 5.93
N VAL A 60 7.27 -12.24 5.76
CA VAL A 60 8.64 -12.33 5.22
C VAL A 60 9.64 -11.78 6.23
N LYS A 61 10.90 -12.23 6.12
CA LYS A 61 11.99 -11.75 6.97
C LYS A 61 12.48 -10.38 6.47
N ALA A 62 11.78 -9.31 6.85
CA ALA A 62 12.08 -7.94 6.47
C ALA A 62 11.62 -6.95 7.56
N PRO A 63 12.01 -5.65 7.50
CA PRO A 63 11.64 -4.65 8.52
C PRO A 63 10.13 -4.48 8.70
N LEU A 64 9.37 -4.53 7.60
CA LEU A 64 7.90 -4.54 7.60
C LEU A 64 7.45 -5.93 7.12
N GLY A 65 7.59 -6.92 8.00
CA GLY A 65 7.52 -8.34 7.63
C GLY A 65 6.11 -8.90 7.47
N ASN A 66 5.08 -8.27 8.03
CA ASN A 66 3.70 -8.73 7.89
C ASN A 66 3.05 -8.03 6.71
N ILE A 67 2.66 -8.80 5.70
CA ILE A 67 2.21 -8.28 4.41
C ILE A 67 0.84 -8.85 4.08
N MET A 68 -0.07 -8.00 3.62
CA MET A 68 -1.37 -8.40 3.08
C MET A 68 -1.67 -7.58 1.84
N TRP A 69 -2.42 -8.10 0.88
CA TRP A 69 -2.80 -7.35 -0.30
C TRP A 69 -4.24 -7.59 -0.71
N ARG A 70 -4.72 -6.69 -1.57
CA ARG A 70 -6.05 -6.68 -2.17
C ARG A 70 -5.88 -6.38 -3.65
N ASN A 71 -6.35 -7.29 -4.49
CA ASN A 71 -6.25 -7.22 -5.95
C ASN A 71 -7.50 -6.64 -6.62
N GLU A 72 -8.57 -6.38 -5.85
CA GLU A 72 -9.82 -5.79 -6.31
C GLU A 72 -10.12 -4.48 -5.59
N ASP A 73 -10.53 -3.47 -6.34
CA ASP A 73 -11.08 -2.24 -5.80
C ASP A 73 -12.61 -2.32 -5.63
N LEU A 74 -13.14 -1.50 -4.71
CA LEU A 74 -14.59 -1.40 -4.50
C LEU A 74 -14.99 -0.12 -3.79
N TRP A 75 -16.26 0.23 -3.89
CA TRP A 75 -16.90 1.26 -3.07
C TRP A 75 -17.55 0.65 -1.83
N TYR A 76 -17.42 1.33 -0.70
CA TYR A 76 -17.90 0.89 0.60
C TYR A 76 -18.53 2.03 1.40
N SER A 77 -19.56 1.74 2.18
CA SER A 77 -20.15 2.69 3.13
C SER A 77 -19.53 2.49 4.51
N LEU A 78 -18.80 3.50 4.99
CA LEU A 78 -18.18 3.48 6.32
C LEU A 78 -19.23 3.55 7.44
N PRO A 79 -18.90 3.10 8.67
CA PRO A 79 -19.79 3.21 9.83
C PRO A 79 -20.24 4.65 10.14
N CYS A 80 -19.43 5.66 9.79
CA CYS A 80 -19.78 7.08 9.93
C CYS A 80 -20.75 7.58 8.84
N GLY A 81 -21.21 6.72 7.93
CA GLY A 81 -22.11 7.06 6.82
C GLY A 81 -21.41 7.59 5.56
N ALA A 82 -20.10 7.88 5.62
CA ALA A 82 -19.34 8.33 4.47
C ALA A 82 -19.12 7.22 3.44
N GLY A 83 -19.23 7.56 2.15
CA GLY A 83 -18.76 6.70 1.06
C GLY A 83 -17.24 6.70 1.00
N ALA A 84 -16.65 5.53 0.82
CA ALA A 84 -15.21 5.36 0.69
C ALA A 84 -14.87 4.41 -0.45
N TYR A 85 -13.87 4.79 -1.22
CA TYR A 85 -13.23 3.95 -2.22
C TYR A 85 -12.10 3.15 -1.57
N ILE A 86 -12.11 1.83 -1.77
CA ILE A 86 -11.05 0.93 -1.31
C ILE A 86 -10.25 0.51 -2.56
N PRO A 87 -9.02 1.01 -2.76
CA PRO A 87 -8.21 0.68 -3.91
C PRO A 87 -7.53 -0.68 -3.78
N ARG A 88 -7.04 -1.19 -4.91
CA ARG A 88 -6.03 -2.25 -4.93
C ARG A 88 -4.79 -1.79 -4.16
N ASN A 89 -4.23 -2.65 -3.33
CA ASN A 89 -3.08 -2.28 -2.52
C ASN A 89 -2.28 -3.48 -2.00
N ILE A 90 -1.02 -3.22 -1.66
CA ILE A 90 -0.17 -4.09 -0.86
C ILE A 90 0.14 -3.33 0.44
N SER A 91 -0.23 -3.92 1.56
CA SER A 91 -0.04 -3.36 2.91
C SER A 91 1.13 -4.05 3.62
N PHE A 92 1.94 -3.26 4.32
CA PHE A 92 3.15 -3.69 5.03
C PHE A 92 3.07 -3.20 6.47
N THR A 93 3.35 -4.06 7.44
CA THR A 93 3.37 -3.66 8.85
C THR A 93 4.41 -4.40 9.69
N ASP A 94 4.96 -3.68 10.66
CA ASP A 94 5.77 -4.21 11.77
C ASP A 94 4.93 -4.44 13.05
N GLY A 95 3.60 -4.37 12.94
CA GLY A 95 2.65 -4.42 14.06
C GLY A 95 2.47 -3.09 14.79
N ARG A 96 3.28 -2.07 14.48
CA ARG A 96 3.18 -0.71 15.06
C ARG A 96 2.80 0.32 14.02
N ARG A 97 3.38 0.25 12.84
CA ARG A 97 3.17 1.16 11.71
C ARG A 97 2.60 0.39 10.55
N SER A 98 1.65 0.99 9.83
CA SER A 98 1.08 0.43 8.61
C SER A 98 1.38 1.32 7.42
N PHE A 99 1.98 0.71 6.41
CA PHE A 99 2.27 1.33 5.12
C PHE A 99 1.53 0.61 4.02
N TYR A 100 1.25 1.33 2.94
CA TYR A 100 0.46 0.82 1.82
C TYR A 100 1.12 1.27 0.54
N LEU A 101 1.32 0.35 -0.39
CA LEU A 101 1.53 0.64 -1.79
C LEU A 101 0.16 0.53 -2.47
N VAL A 102 -0.43 1.68 -2.78
CA VAL A 102 -1.78 1.82 -3.32
C VAL A 102 -1.70 1.89 -4.83
N VAL A 103 -2.61 1.20 -5.51
CA VAL A 103 -2.72 1.17 -6.97
C VAL A 103 -4.11 1.65 -7.38
N ILE A 104 -4.15 2.69 -8.21
CA ILE A 104 -5.37 3.18 -8.85
C ILE A 104 -5.05 3.34 -10.34
N GLY A 105 -5.83 2.67 -11.20
CA GLY A 105 -5.50 2.52 -12.62
C GLY A 105 -4.13 1.88 -12.84
N GLU A 106 -3.27 2.55 -13.62
CA GLU A 106 -1.91 2.12 -13.95
C GLU A 106 -0.83 2.80 -13.11
N THR A 107 -1.23 3.48 -12.03
CA THR A 107 -0.34 4.28 -11.20
C THR A 107 -0.37 3.82 -9.76
N CYS A 108 0.74 4.07 -9.04
CA CYS A 108 0.85 3.73 -7.63
C CYS A 108 1.38 4.89 -6.79
N GLU A 109 1.03 4.86 -5.50
CA GLU A 109 1.61 5.72 -4.48
C GLU A 109 1.84 4.96 -3.18
N ALA A 110 2.83 5.38 -2.40
CA ALA A 110 3.05 4.85 -1.06
C ALA A 110 2.35 5.74 -0.02
N ARG A 111 1.71 5.13 0.99
CA ARG A 111 1.02 5.83 2.10
C ARG A 111 1.40 5.24 3.44
N PHE A 112 1.51 6.10 4.44
CA PHE A 112 1.53 5.74 5.85
C PHE A 112 0.15 6.06 6.45
N TRP A 113 -0.43 5.12 7.20
CA TRP A 113 -1.70 5.34 7.88
C TRP A 113 -1.54 5.16 9.40
N PRO A 114 -1.48 6.26 10.18
CA PRO A 114 -1.27 6.18 11.63
C PRO A 114 -2.41 5.52 12.39
N HIS A 115 -3.65 5.66 11.89
CA HIS A 115 -4.85 5.18 12.57
C HIS A 115 -5.38 3.84 12.02
N SER A 116 -4.55 3.09 11.28
CA SER A 116 -4.95 1.81 10.69
C SER A 116 -5.37 0.77 11.75
N ALA A 117 -4.77 0.82 12.95
CA ALA A 117 -5.05 -0.13 14.03
C ALA A 117 -6.26 0.26 14.91
N LEU A 118 -6.77 1.49 14.80
CA LEU A 118 -7.92 1.92 15.60
C LEU A 118 -9.19 1.16 15.16
N ARG A 119 -9.97 0.64 16.11
CA ARG A 119 -11.24 -0.02 15.79
C ARG A 119 -12.35 0.99 15.52
N GLU A 120 -12.49 1.92 16.45
CA GLU A 120 -13.39 3.06 16.37
C GLU A 120 -12.61 4.25 15.80
N ARG A 121 -13.23 4.94 14.84
CA ARG A 121 -12.59 6.05 14.13
C ARG A 121 -13.62 7.13 13.83
N ASP A 122 -13.23 8.37 14.05
CA ASP A 122 -13.96 9.52 13.52
C ASP A 122 -13.77 9.62 12.00
N GLU A 123 -14.66 10.34 11.31
CA GLU A 123 -14.62 10.45 9.83
C GLU A 123 -13.23 10.87 9.32
N ALA A 124 -12.59 11.84 9.97
CA ALA A 124 -11.26 12.31 9.59
C ALA A 124 -10.18 11.24 9.73
N GLU A 125 -10.33 10.30 10.65
CA GLU A 125 -9.31 9.26 10.90
C GLU A 125 -9.33 8.18 9.81
N TRP A 126 -10.49 7.91 9.21
CA TRP A 126 -10.65 6.98 8.08
C TRP A 126 -9.79 7.37 6.87
N PHE A 127 -9.63 8.67 6.62
CA PHE A 127 -8.86 9.20 5.49
C PHE A 127 -7.58 9.93 5.95
N SER A 128 -7.09 9.65 7.16
CA SER A 128 -5.91 10.32 7.73
C SER A 128 -4.57 9.83 7.18
N HIS A 129 -4.56 8.90 6.21
CA HIS A 129 -3.33 8.43 5.58
C HIS A 129 -2.60 9.59 4.90
N ARG A 130 -1.27 9.54 4.90
CA ARG A 130 -0.39 10.59 4.39
C ARG A 130 0.81 10.00 3.64
N PRO A 131 1.54 10.79 2.84
CA PRO A 131 2.78 10.31 2.23
C PRO A 131 3.80 9.88 3.27
N PRO A 132 4.54 8.77 3.06
CA PRO A 132 5.61 8.32 3.94
C PRO A 132 6.85 9.22 3.81
N THR A 133 7.76 9.07 4.77
CA THR A 133 9.10 9.66 4.69
C THR A 133 9.98 8.88 3.71
N PHE A 134 11.15 9.42 3.33
CA PHE A 134 12.06 8.70 2.43
C PHE A 134 12.66 7.44 3.07
N SER A 135 12.95 7.47 4.38
CA SER A 135 13.39 6.30 5.13
C SER A 135 12.31 5.22 5.20
N ASP A 136 11.03 5.63 5.33
CA ASP A 136 9.92 4.67 5.27
C ASP A 136 9.83 4.03 3.88
N ILE A 137 10.00 4.80 2.80
CA ILE A 137 10.03 4.27 1.42
C ILE A 137 11.12 3.20 1.26
N GLN A 138 12.32 3.43 1.81
CA GLN A 138 13.40 2.44 1.79
C GLN A 138 13.03 1.17 2.56
N ALA A 139 12.41 1.30 3.74
CA ALA A 139 11.95 0.14 4.50
C ALA A 139 10.86 -0.65 3.75
N ILE A 140 9.92 0.05 3.09
CA ILE A 140 8.91 -0.57 2.23
C ILE A 140 9.59 -1.32 1.07
N LYS A 141 10.59 -0.72 0.41
CA LYS A 141 11.33 -1.37 -0.69
C LYS A 141 12.00 -2.67 -0.25
N VAL A 142 12.72 -2.66 0.88
CA VAL A 142 13.36 -3.89 1.40
C VAL A 142 12.34 -4.99 1.66
N SER A 143 11.18 -4.64 2.24
CA SER A 143 10.10 -5.60 2.45
C SER A 143 9.43 -6.07 1.15
N PHE A 144 9.26 -5.17 0.18
CA PHE A 144 8.68 -5.50 -1.11
C PHE A 144 9.58 -6.44 -1.91
N ASP A 145 10.90 -6.25 -1.89
CA ASP A 145 11.85 -7.14 -2.56
C ASP A 145 11.82 -8.55 -1.97
N ALA A 146 11.74 -8.64 -0.64
CA ALA A 146 11.58 -9.92 0.05
C ALA A 146 10.25 -10.60 -0.34
N LEU A 147 9.17 -9.83 -0.51
CA LEU A 147 7.88 -10.34 -0.96
C LEU A 147 7.92 -10.83 -2.40
N VAL A 148 8.48 -10.05 -3.33
CA VAL A 148 8.61 -10.43 -4.74
C VAL A 148 9.43 -11.71 -4.86
N ALA A 149 10.58 -11.78 -4.18
CA ALA A 149 11.41 -12.99 -4.16
C ALA A 149 10.66 -14.21 -3.59
N HIS A 150 9.85 -14.00 -2.55
CA HIS A 150 9.01 -15.04 -1.98
C HIS A 150 7.95 -15.53 -2.98
N VAL A 151 7.19 -14.62 -3.60
CA VAL A 151 6.16 -14.96 -4.60
C VAL A 151 6.76 -15.69 -5.80
N CYS A 152 7.88 -15.21 -6.34
CA CYS A 152 8.57 -15.87 -7.45
C CYS A 152 9.02 -17.29 -7.09
N LYS A 153 9.54 -17.49 -5.87
CA LYS A 153 9.93 -18.83 -5.40
C LYS A 153 8.72 -19.76 -5.30
N GLU A 154 7.60 -19.31 -4.76
CA GLU A 154 6.37 -20.10 -4.70
C GLU A 154 5.86 -20.44 -6.11
N ASP A 155 5.92 -19.51 -7.06
CA ASP A 155 5.55 -19.75 -8.46
C ASP A 155 6.41 -20.83 -9.11
N GLU A 156 7.73 -20.80 -8.88
CA GLU A 156 8.65 -21.84 -9.35
C GLU A 156 8.34 -23.22 -8.75
N LEU A 157 8.03 -23.28 -7.45
CA LEU A 157 7.70 -24.53 -6.77
C LEU A 157 6.41 -25.15 -7.33
N VAL A 158 5.36 -24.35 -7.53
CA VAL A 158 4.11 -24.85 -8.14
C VAL A 158 4.31 -25.22 -9.60
N GLY A 159 5.14 -24.48 -10.34
CA GLY A 159 5.52 -24.83 -11.71
C GLY A 159 6.26 -26.17 -11.81
N ARG A 160 7.05 -26.54 -10.79
CA ARG A 160 7.75 -27.83 -10.69
C ARG A 160 6.88 -28.98 -10.17
N CYS A 161 5.83 -28.69 -9.41
CA CYS A 161 4.89 -29.69 -8.88
C CYS A 161 3.79 -30.12 -9.88
N ARG A 162 3.81 -29.62 -11.12
CA ARG A 162 3.01 -30.17 -12.22
C ARG A 162 3.76 -31.33 -12.88
N LEU A 163 3.77 -32.50 -12.22
CA LEU A 163 4.14 -33.80 -12.81
C LEU A 163 3.00 -34.78 -12.59
#